data_AF-A0A1R0ZEP2-F1
#
_entry.id   AF-A0A1R0ZEP2-F1
#
_cell.length_a   1.000
_cell.length_b   1.000
_cell.length_c   1.000
_cell.angle_alpha   90.00
_cell.angle_beta   90.00
_cell.angle_gamma   90.00
#
_symmetry.space_group_name_H-M   'P 1'
#
loop_
_entity.id
_entity.type
_entity.pdbx_description
1 polymer ?
#
loop_
_entity_poly.entity_id
_entity_poly.type
_entity_poly.pdbx_seq_one_letter_code
_entity_poly.pdbx_strand_id
1 'polypeptide(L)'
;MRMSNLHHFTEHHRYCVSREFGLSVIDGRMLSSVYQPMVGAFAISFYRLLVEHVPADSIGYSGVEQQRRLFMTLGVEPNEKGRKYLIDQASRLEAVGLLQTCRIYVPETDDYLYEYELMPPLSPADFFATQHLTLLLRDKIGKFAVLSLREQFWNREPEEWSRRSIGKENISVPFYDIFQLNTHVIDYELEQALAEVATVRQPGMRESGEQAIGYSDIILRFPRESVNRAHVEKLRFDHTQMGVINYVAHKYELSPQDLCRLLDEDGVFSPDGEVILDALQYKASQHFRQDMKRQEKREVAAAKVVSIRSSASEENDDSIAPPEQSVEMEYYVEVPPQFLSKCDIHQYNMMLRNEPYTRLLQTFFPGAVPSHLMDMFEKIDLNYKLSGEVINVLIHYLMTMVASGGEQRMNRNFVEAIASNMLVKQVNTYEKAVKYIRDQSKVKGKGATTNTAAGSRSRSYAKNTGRSAKPEIPIVLDDGSAGTVSEEEFAAMMKKAAEIKANKKKGVSQAP
;
A
#
# COMPACT_ATOMS: atom_id res chain seq x y z
N MET A 1 23.71 -27.54 4.63
CA MET A 1 24.08 -27.71 3.23
C MET A 1 23.88 -29.17 2.84
N ARG A 2 22.76 -29.50 2.20
CA ARG A 2 22.47 -30.89 1.80
C ARG A 2 23.15 -31.21 0.47
N MET A 3 24.27 -31.94 0.52
CA MET A 3 24.99 -32.40 -0.68
C MET A 3 24.79 -33.90 -0.87
N SER A 4 24.23 -34.31 -2.02
CA SER A 4 24.02 -35.72 -2.36
C SER A 4 25.32 -36.44 -2.74
N ASN A 5 26.26 -35.71 -3.34
CA ASN A 5 27.56 -36.22 -3.75
C ASN A 5 28.64 -35.16 -3.44
N LEU A 6 29.77 -35.60 -2.87
CA LEU A 6 30.92 -34.73 -2.61
C LEU A 6 31.57 -34.18 -3.87
N HIS A 7 31.42 -34.83 -5.01
CA HIS A 7 31.90 -34.29 -6.29
C HIS A 7 31.11 -33.05 -6.73
N HIS A 8 29.95 -32.79 -6.16
CA HIS A 8 29.20 -31.57 -6.43
C HIS A 8 29.76 -30.36 -5.71
N PHE A 9 30.63 -30.54 -4.71
CA PHE A 9 31.25 -29.45 -3.96
C PHE A 9 32.76 -29.65 -3.94
N THR A 10 33.49 -28.86 -4.72
CA THR A 10 34.95 -29.00 -4.90
C THR A 10 35.60 -27.63 -4.93
N GLU A 11 36.91 -27.59 -4.70
CA GLU A 11 37.74 -26.40 -4.75
C GLU A 11 37.67 -25.65 -6.10
N HIS A 12 37.27 -26.33 -7.17
CA HIS A 12 37.16 -25.77 -8.52
C HIS A 12 35.85 -25.02 -8.75
N HIS A 13 34.81 -25.29 -7.96
CA HIS A 13 33.54 -24.58 -8.10
C HIS A 13 33.72 -23.11 -7.73
N ARG A 14 32.96 -22.26 -8.41
CA ARG A 14 32.93 -20.82 -8.14
C ARG A 14 31.91 -20.51 -7.07
N TYR A 15 32.10 -19.39 -6.37
CA TYR A 15 31.12 -18.86 -5.44
C TYR A 15 31.07 -17.33 -5.47
N CYS A 16 29.95 -16.77 -5.01
CA CYS A 16 29.81 -15.39 -4.60
C CYS A 16 29.12 -15.32 -3.22
N VAL A 17 29.25 -14.18 -2.56
CA VAL A 17 28.62 -13.90 -1.27
C VAL A 17 27.63 -12.77 -1.45
N SER A 18 26.43 -12.91 -0.87
CA SER A 18 25.43 -11.84 -0.79
C SER A 18 25.28 -11.39 0.66
N ARG A 19 25.34 -10.08 0.91
CA ARG A 19 25.17 -9.48 2.24
C ARG A 19 24.43 -8.15 2.16
N GLU A 20 23.26 -8.07 2.76
CA GLU A 20 22.40 -6.87 2.73
C GLU A 20 22.46 -6.01 4.01
N PHE A 21 23.38 -6.29 4.93
CA PHE A 21 23.44 -5.65 6.24
C PHE A 21 24.87 -5.41 6.69
N GLY A 22 25.08 -4.44 7.59
CA GLY A 22 26.33 -4.25 8.34
C GLY A 22 26.33 -4.99 9.68
N LEU A 23 27.50 -5.45 10.14
CA LEU A 23 27.63 -5.99 11.50
C LEU A 23 27.92 -4.86 12.50
N SER A 24 27.05 -4.70 13.48
CA SER A 24 27.28 -3.81 14.62
C SER A 24 28.18 -4.46 15.69
N VAL A 25 28.60 -3.66 16.67
CA VAL A 25 29.35 -4.16 17.83
C VAL A 25 28.52 -5.17 18.65
N ILE A 26 27.20 -4.96 18.73
CA ILE A 26 26.29 -5.88 19.43
C ILE A 26 26.21 -7.20 18.67
N ASP A 27 26.16 -7.16 17.34
CA ASP A 27 26.16 -8.36 16.49
C ASP A 27 27.45 -9.17 16.67
N GLY A 28 28.59 -8.50 16.72
CA GLY A 28 29.88 -9.13 17.05
C GLY A 28 29.86 -9.84 18.41
N ARG A 29 29.21 -9.24 19.41
CA ARG A 29 29.03 -9.84 20.74
C ARG A 29 28.05 -11.02 20.70
N MET A 30 26.94 -10.91 19.97
CA MET A 30 26.01 -12.02 19.75
C MET A 30 26.72 -13.21 19.10
N LEU A 31 27.49 -12.98 18.04
CA LEU A 31 28.24 -14.04 17.37
C LEU A 31 29.21 -14.75 18.33
N SER A 32 29.92 -13.99 19.17
CA SER A 32 30.97 -14.51 20.05
C SER A 32 30.42 -15.19 21.31
N SER A 33 29.40 -14.60 21.94
CA SER A 33 28.88 -15.03 23.24
C SER A 33 27.68 -15.98 23.13
N VAL A 34 26.91 -15.91 22.04
CA VAL A 34 25.66 -16.68 21.86
C VAL A 34 25.82 -17.74 20.78
N TYR A 35 26.13 -17.34 19.55
CA TYR A 35 26.15 -18.30 18.43
C TYR A 35 27.37 -19.23 18.48
N GLN A 36 28.56 -18.72 18.85
CA GLN A 36 29.78 -19.52 18.91
C GLN A 36 29.67 -20.76 19.84
N PRO A 37 29.10 -20.68 21.06
CA PRO A 37 28.82 -21.88 21.87
C PRO A 37 27.92 -22.92 21.20
N MET A 38 27.02 -22.50 20.30
CA MET A 38 26.06 -23.38 19.64
C MET A 38 26.66 -24.08 18.42
N VAL A 39 27.32 -23.33 17.53
CA VAL A 39 27.84 -23.85 16.25
C VAL A 39 29.33 -24.22 16.29
N GLY A 40 30.11 -23.57 17.14
CA GLY A 40 31.56 -23.72 17.26
C GLY A 40 32.35 -22.54 16.64
N ALA A 41 33.59 -22.38 17.08
CA ALA A 41 34.47 -21.27 16.68
C ALA A 41 34.79 -21.27 15.18
N PHE A 42 34.95 -22.45 14.57
CA PHE A 42 35.27 -22.54 13.15
C PHE A 42 34.12 -22.05 12.27
N ALA A 43 32.88 -22.46 12.55
CA ALA A 43 31.69 -21.97 11.85
C ALA A 43 31.56 -20.44 11.94
N ILE A 44 31.79 -19.84 13.12
CA ILE A 44 31.76 -18.38 13.27
C ILE A 44 32.90 -17.70 12.51
N SER A 45 34.09 -18.29 12.49
CA SER A 45 35.22 -17.77 11.71
C SER A 45 34.94 -17.83 10.20
N PHE A 46 34.29 -18.90 9.74
CA PHE A 46 33.84 -19.03 8.35
C PHE A 46 32.79 -17.96 8.01
N TYR A 47 31.78 -17.76 8.87
CA TYR A 47 30.79 -16.70 8.68
C TYR A 47 31.44 -15.30 8.61
N ARG A 48 32.36 -14.99 9.53
CA ARG A 48 33.10 -13.70 9.52
C ARG A 48 33.91 -13.51 8.25
N LEU A 49 34.62 -14.55 7.81
CA LEU A 49 35.34 -14.53 6.56
C LEU A 49 34.40 -14.18 5.39
N LEU A 50 33.23 -14.81 5.30
CA LEU A 50 32.25 -14.50 4.26
C LEU A 50 31.76 -13.04 4.35
N VAL A 51 31.52 -12.51 5.55
CA VAL A 51 31.11 -11.11 5.73
C VAL A 51 32.14 -10.14 5.13
N GLU A 52 33.43 -10.43 5.30
CA GLU A 52 34.53 -9.60 4.78
C GLU A 52 34.64 -9.61 3.25
N HIS A 53 33.95 -10.52 2.54
CA HIS A 53 33.95 -10.54 1.06
C HIS A 53 33.17 -9.37 0.46
N VAL A 54 32.29 -8.74 1.23
CA VAL A 54 31.59 -7.51 0.85
C VAL A 54 32.15 -6.37 1.71
N PRO A 55 32.72 -5.31 1.14
CA PRO A 55 33.32 -4.21 1.89
C PRO A 55 32.38 -3.64 2.97
N ALA A 56 32.92 -3.31 4.16
CA ALA A 56 32.11 -2.93 5.32
C ALA A 56 31.26 -1.66 5.12
N ASP A 57 31.66 -0.81 4.18
CA ASP A 57 31.01 0.43 3.76
C ASP A 57 29.92 0.23 2.68
N SER A 58 29.69 -1.02 2.24
CA SER A 58 28.71 -1.36 1.21
C SER A 58 27.93 -2.64 1.52
N ILE A 59 26.86 -2.86 0.74
CA ILE A 59 26.00 -4.04 0.76
C ILE A 59 25.79 -4.56 -0.66
N GLY A 60 25.34 -5.81 -0.78
CA GLY A 60 25.07 -6.49 -2.04
C GLY A 60 25.95 -7.71 -2.25
N TYR A 61 26.48 -7.86 -3.45
CA TYR A 61 27.22 -9.04 -3.88
C TYR A 61 28.73 -8.82 -3.88
N SER A 62 29.48 -9.86 -3.49
CA SER A 62 30.91 -9.95 -3.76
C SER A 62 31.18 -10.27 -5.23
N GLY A 63 32.43 -10.06 -5.66
CA GLY A 63 32.92 -10.67 -6.90
C GLY A 63 32.86 -12.21 -6.85
N VAL A 64 32.87 -12.84 -8.01
CA VAL A 64 32.92 -14.31 -8.13
C VAL A 64 34.34 -14.81 -7.89
N GLU A 65 34.50 -15.75 -6.96
CA GLU A 65 35.78 -16.36 -6.60
C GLU A 65 35.74 -17.89 -6.70
N GLN A 66 36.90 -18.55 -6.68
CA GLN A 66 36.99 -20.01 -6.62
C GLN A 66 36.96 -20.49 -5.17
N GLN A 67 36.20 -21.56 -4.87
CA GLN A 67 36.09 -22.14 -3.53
C GLN A 67 37.45 -22.54 -2.93
N ARG A 68 38.46 -22.82 -3.75
CA ARG A 68 39.85 -23.01 -3.32
C ARG A 68 40.34 -21.90 -2.38
N ARG A 69 39.91 -20.65 -2.58
CA ARG A 69 40.28 -19.53 -1.71
C ARG A 69 39.72 -19.68 -0.30
N LEU A 70 38.49 -20.16 -0.15
CA LEU A 70 37.91 -20.46 1.17
C LEU A 70 38.70 -21.55 1.89
N PHE A 71 38.98 -22.67 1.20
CA PHE A 71 39.77 -23.78 1.75
C PHE A 71 41.13 -23.30 2.25
N MET A 72 41.88 -22.55 1.43
CA MET A 72 43.21 -22.05 1.79
C MET A 72 43.16 -21.04 2.94
N THR A 73 42.22 -20.10 2.91
CA THR A 73 42.11 -19.04 3.93
C THR A 73 41.73 -19.61 5.29
N LEU A 74 40.86 -20.62 5.31
CA LEU A 74 40.44 -21.29 6.53
C LEU A 74 41.41 -22.41 6.99
N GLY A 75 42.49 -22.64 6.24
CA GLY A 75 43.45 -23.71 6.54
C GLY A 75 42.86 -25.12 6.43
N VAL A 76 41.87 -25.32 5.57
CA VAL A 76 41.23 -26.62 5.33
C VAL A 76 41.75 -27.21 4.02
N GLU A 77 42.24 -28.44 4.07
CA GLU A 77 42.68 -29.13 2.85
C GLU A 77 41.50 -29.44 1.91
N PRO A 78 41.61 -29.20 0.59
CA PRO A 78 40.53 -29.46 -0.37
C PRO A 78 40.31 -30.95 -0.68
N ASN A 79 40.67 -31.85 0.25
CA ASN A 79 40.42 -33.28 0.11
C ASN A 79 38.99 -33.64 0.53
N GLU A 80 38.60 -34.91 0.42
CA GLU A 80 37.25 -35.37 0.81
C GLU A 80 36.89 -35.01 2.26
N LYS A 81 37.84 -35.12 3.19
CA LYS A 81 37.61 -34.80 4.61
C LYS A 81 37.38 -33.32 4.82
N GLY A 82 38.21 -32.46 4.23
CA GLY A 82 38.06 -31.02 4.36
C GLY A 82 36.80 -30.49 3.66
N ARG A 83 36.42 -31.08 2.51
CA ARG A 83 35.13 -30.80 1.87
C ARG A 83 33.96 -31.17 2.77
N LYS A 84 33.94 -32.38 3.35
CA LYS A 84 32.92 -32.78 4.35
C LYS A 84 32.88 -31.82 5.53
N TYR A 85 34.05 -31.42 6.02
CA TYR A 85 34.16 -30.51 7.15
C TYR A 85 33.55 -29.15 6.83
N LEU A 86 33.92 -28.51 5.71
CA LEU A 86 33.37 -27.21 5.34
C LEU A 86 31.85 -27.26 5.11
N ILE A 87 31.35 -28.34 4.49
CA ILE A 87 29.90 -28.58 4.33
C ILE A 87 29.20 -28.70 5.69
N ASP A 88 29.79 -29.40 6.67
CA ASP A 88 29.24 -29.49 8.04
C ASP A 88 29.18 -28.10 8.70
N GLN A 89 30.24 -27.30 8.55
CA GLN A 89 30.29 -25.97 9.14
C GLN A 89 29.26 -25.02 8.51
N ALA A 90 29.11 -25.04 7.18
CA ALA A 90 28.03 -24.34 6.48
C ALA A 90 26.65 -24.82 6.96
N SER A 91 26.46 -26.13 7.13
CA SER A 91 25.21 -26.72 7.62
C SER A 91 24.84 -26.26 9.03
N ARG A 92 25.83 -26.06 9.91
CA ARG A 92 25.59 -25.51 11.25
C ARG A 92 25.17 -24.06 11.21
N LEU A 93 25.80 -23.25 10.36
CA LEU A 93 25.41 -21.85 10.15
C LEU A 93 24.00 -21.74 9.57
N GLU A 94 23.65 -22.60 8.61
CA GLU A 94 22.29 -22.70 8.08
C GLU A 94 21.29 -23.09 9.15
N ALA A 95 21.62 -24.07 10.00
CA ALA A 95 20.72 -24.55 11.05
C ALA A 95 20.38 -23.49 12.11
N VAL A 96 21.30 -22.55 12.38
CA VAL A 96 21.05 -21.42 13.29
C VAL A 96 20.58 -20.14 12.56
N GLY A 97 20.37 -20.22 11.24
CA GLY A 97 19.83 -19.14 10.43
C GLY A 97 20.81 -18.01 10.11
N LEU A 98 22.12 -18.24 10.16
CA LEU A 98 23.15 -17.25 9.81
C LEU A 98 23.58 -17.30 8.34
N LEU A 99 23.31 -18.41 7.65
CA LEU A 99 23.73 -18.63 6.27
C LEU A 99 22.63 -19.32 5.48
N GLN A 100 22.48 -18.98 4.22
CA GLN A 100 21.74 -19.76 3.24
C GLN A 100 22.66 -20.05 2.05
N THR A 101 22.73 -21.31 1.64
CA THR A 101 23.59 -21.74 0.54
C THR A 101 22.73 -22.15 -0.65
N CYS A 102 22.85 -21.41 -1.75
CA CYS A 102 22.17 -21.69 -3.01
C CYS A 102 23.17 -22.23 -4.04
N ARG A 103 22.72 -23.16 -4.89
CA ARG A 103 23.48 -23.64 -6.05
C ARG A 103 22.78 -23.16 -7.31
N ILE A 104 23.47 -22.33 -8.08
CA ILE A 104 22.99 -21.72 -9.31
C ILE A 104 23.61 -22.49 -10.48
N TYR A 105 22.76 -22.99 -11.38
CA TYR A 105 23.22 -23.55 -12.65
C TYR A 105 23.41 -22.43 -13.66
N VAL A 106 24.58 -22.38 -14.31
CA VAL A 106 24.91 -21.40 -15.34
C VAL A 106 24.91 -22.11 -16.70
N PRO A 107 23.84 -21.99 -17.51
CA PRO A 107 23.69 -22.73 -18.76
C PRO A 107 24.79 -22.42 -19.79
N GLU A 108 25.28 -21.18 -19.80
CA GLU A 108 26.29 -20.71 -20.76
C GLU A 108 27.63 -21.43 -20.63
N THR A 109 28.02 -21.76 -19.40
CA THR A 109 29.29 -22.43 -19.10
C THR A 109 29.11 -23.90 -18.73
N ASP A 110 27.87 -24.39 -18.69
CA ASP A 110 27.48 -25.71 -18.18
C ASP A 110 28.13 -26.03 -16.81
N ASP A 111 28.11 -25.03 -15.92
CA ASP A 111 28.84 -25.05 -14.64
C ASP A 111 27.92 -24.63 -13.49
N TYR A 112 28.31 -24.94 -12.26
CA TYR A 112 27.58 -24.56 -11.06
C TYR A 112 28.32 -23.48 -10.27
N LEU A 113 27.60 -22.41 -9.97
CA LEU A 113 28.01 -21.34 -9.07
C LEU A 113 27.34 -21.53 -7.71
N TYR A 114 28.07 -21.27 -6.64
CA TYR A 114 27.54 -21.26 -5.28
C TYR A 114 27.27 -19.84 -4.81
N GLU A 115 26.09 -19.57 -4.28
CA GLU A 115 25.77 -18.31 -3.63
C GLU A 115 25.65 -18.56 -2.12
N TYR A 116 26.46 -17.82 -1.34
CA TYR A 116 26.37 -17.78 0.11
C TYR A 116 25.63 -16.50 0.51
N GLU A 117 24.34 -16.61 0.77
CA GLU A 117 23.51 -15.52 1.26
C GLU A 117 23.65 -15.43 2.79
N LEU A 118 24.21 -14.32 3.27
CA LEU A 118 24.42 -14.09 4.68
C LEU A 118 23.18 -13.51 5.34
N MET A 119 22.96 -13.95 6.57
CA MET A 119 21.90 -13.44 7.44
C MET A 119 22.50 -12.72 8.64
N PRO A 120 21.93 -11.59 9.08
CA PRO A 120 22.39 -10.94 10.30
C PRO A 120 22.07 -11.84 11.51
N PRO A 121 22.90 -11.80 12.57
CA PRO A 121 22.51 -12.41 13.83
C PRO A 121 21.24 -11.73 14.37
N LEU A 122 20.42 -12.50 15.06
CA LEU A 122 19.23 -11.96 15.70
C LEU A 122 19.62 -10.95 16.79
N SER A 123 18.78 -9.94 17.00
CA SER A 123 18.93 -9.03 18.14
C SER A 123 18.87 -9.83 19.45
N PRO A 124 19.46 -9.34 20.56
CA PRO A 124 19.33 -10.02 21.85
C PRO A 124 17.87 -10.30 22.23
N ALA A 125 16.96 -9.36 21.95
CA ALA A 125 15.54 -9.54 22.25
C ALA A 125 14.93 -10.70 21.45
N ASP A 126 15.13 -10.71 20.13
CA ASP A 126 14.55 -11.73 19.23
C ASP A 126 15.15 -13.11 19.46
N PHE A 127 16.46 -13.16 19.72
CA PHE A 127 17.15 -14.42 20.04
C PHE A 127 16.56 -15.07 21.30
N PHE A 128 16.44 -14.32 22.41
CA PHE A 128 15.95 -14.86 23.68
C PHE A 128 14.42 -15.06 23.70
N ALA A 129 13.67 -14.42 22.81
CA ALA A 129 12.27 -14.74 22.56
C ALA A 129 12.11 -16.09 21.84
N THR A 130 13.12 -16.50 21.08
CA THR A 130 13.11 -17.75 20.31
C THR A 130 13.42 -18.95 21.21
N GLN A 131 12.38 -19.70 21.56
CA GLN A 131 12.46 -20.82 22.53
C GLN A 131 13.49 -21.88 22.14
N HIS A 132 13.53 -22.31 20.87
CA HIS A 132 14.40 -23.41 20.45
C HIS A 132 15.89 -23.04 20.45
N LEU A 133 16.25 -21.82 20.04
CA LEU A 133 17.64 -21.32 20.11
C LEU A 133 18.09 -21.14 21.57
N THR A 134 17.19 -20.63 22.42
CA THR A 134 17.46 -20.47 23.85
C THR A 134 17.67 -21.82 24.55
N LEU A 135 16.88 -22.84 24.20
CA LEU A 135 17.06 -24.20 24.71
C LEU A 135 18.37 -24.83 24.23
N LEU A 136 18.72 -24.66 22.94
CA LEU A 136 19.99 -25.13 22.40
C LEU A 136 21.18 -24.47 23.10
N LEU A 137 21.14 -23.16 23.32
CA LEU A 137 22.17 -22.44 24.08
C LEU A 137 22.26 -22.97 25.52
N ARG A 138 21.13 -23.14 26.20
CA ARG A 138 21.05 -23.69 27.56
C ARG A 138 21.70 -25.07 27.65
N ASP A 139 21.49 -25.93 26.66
CA ASP A 139 22.08 -27.27 26.66
C ASP A 139 23.61 -27.24 26.46
N LYS A 140 24.15 -26.15 25.89
CA LYS A 140 25.60 -25.95 25.71
C LYS A 140 26.29 -25.29 26.89
N ILE A 141 25.73 -24.21 27.45
CA ILE A 141 26.39 -23.40 28.50
C ILE A 141 25.73 -23.52 29.88
N GLY A 142 24.58 -24.18 29.98
CA GLY A 142 23.82 -24.35 31.21
C GLY A 142 22.86 -23.19 31.52
N LYS A 143 21.84 -23.48 32.34
CA LYS A 143 20.75 -22.55 32.69
C LYS A 143 21.25 -21.22 33.27
N PHE A 144 22.15 -21.27 34.25
CA PHE A 144 22.60 -20.06 34.95
C PHE A 144 23.45 -19.16 34.06
N ALA A 145 24.28 -19.75 33.19
CA ALA A 145 25.07 -18.98 32.23
C ALA A 145 24.17 -18.26 31.21
N VAL A 146 23.10 -18.93 30.72
CA VAL A 146 22.12 -18.28 29.83
C VAL A 146 21.45 -17.08 30.51
N LEU A 147 21.04 -17.21 31.78
CA LEU A 147 20.41 -16.11 32.51
C LEU A 147 21.37 -14.93 32.72
N SER A 148 22.60 -15.21 33.15
CA SER A 148 23.63 -14.17 33.31
C SER A 148 23.95 -13.48 31.98
N LEU A 149 24.08 -14.26 30.91
CA LEU A 149 24.39 -13.75 29.58
C LEU A 149 23.25 -12.91 29.01
N ARG A 150 21.99 -13.29 29.27
CA ARG A 150 20.83 -12.46 28.98
C ARG A 150 20.98 -11.12 29.71
N GLU A 151 21.13 -11.10 31.03
CA GLU A 151 21.26 -9.84 31.79
C GLU A 151 22.38 -8.93 31.28
N GLN A 152 23.51 -9.49 30.83
CA GLN A 152 24.65 -8.73 30.32
C GLN A 152 24.41 -7.99 28.99
N PHE A 153 23.36 -8.34 28.23
CA PHE A 153 22.99 -7.62 27.00
C PHE A 153 22.13 -6.38 27.25
N TRP A 154 21.58 -6.21 28.45
CA TRP A 154 20.78 -5.05 28.81
C TRP A 154 21.47 -4.22 29.89
N ASN A 155 21.50 -2.90 29.68
CA ASN A 155 21.78 -1.98 30.76
C ASN A 155 20.50 -1.79 31.58
N ARG A 156 20.62 -1.82 32.90
CA ARG A 156 19.48 -1.55 33.78
C ARG A 156 19.04 -0.11 33.63
N GLU A 157 17.74 0.11 33.70
CA GLU A 157 17.21 1.47 33.84
C GLU A 157 17.77 2.12 35.11
N PRO A 158 18.05 3.43 35.09
CA PRO A 158 18.42 4.17 36.28
C PRO A 158 17.42 3.94 37.42
N GLU A 159 17.92 3.65 38.63
CA GLU A 159 17.08 3.29 39.78
C GLU A 159 16.06 4.38 40.17
N GLU A 160 16.37 5.64 39.84
CA GLU A 160 15.51 6.80 40.05
C GLU A 160 14.22 6.72 39.24
N TRP A 161 14.23 6.01 38.10
CA TRP A 161 13.08 5.82 37.22
C TRP A 161 12.29 4.54 37.54
N SER A 162 12.94 3.53 38.11
CA SER A 162 12.28 2.24 38.40
C SER A 162 11.40 2.25 39.65
N ARG A 163 11.53 3.23 40.55
CA ARG A 163 10.83 3.26 41.86
C ARG A 163 9.56 4.11 41.90
N ARG A 164 9.23 4.87 40.85
CA ARG A 164 8.02 5.72 40.80
C ARG A 164 7.35 5.62 39.43
N SER A 165 6.02 5.65 39.41
CA SER A 165 5.25 5.92 38.19
C SER A 165 5.51 7.36 37.76
N ILE A 166 6.63 7.58 37.08
CA ILE A 166 6.98 8.87 36.51
C ILE A 166 6.06 9.09 35.31
N GLY A 167 5.29 10.18 35.34
CA GLY A 167 4.55 10.65 34.17
C GLY A 167 5.55 11.04 33.08
N LYS A 168 5.67 10.20 32.04
CA LYS A 168 6.44 10.51 30.85
C LYS A 168 5.52 11.21 29.85
N GLU A 169 5.82 12.45 29.53
CA GLU A 169 5.16 13.19 28.46
C GLU A 169 6.06 13.18 27.22
N ASN A 170 5.48 12.94 26.04
CA ASN A 170 6.21 13.00 24.78
C ASN A 170 6.18 14.44 24.24
N ILE A 171 7.32 15.13 24.34
CA ILE A 171 7.52 16.49 23.82
C ILE A 171 8.21 16.52 22.44
N SER A 172 8.29 15.37 21.76
CA SER A 172 8.92 15.29 20.43
C SER A 172 8.07 16.05 19.41
N VAL A 173 8.72 16.90 18.63
CA VAL A 173 8.07 17.69 17.58
C VAL A 173 7.88 16.80 16.33
N PRO A 174 6.67 16.69 15.77
CA PRO A 174 6.40 16.01 14.51
C PRO A 174 7.25 16.52 13.33
N PHE A 175 7.55 15.64 12.37
CA PHE A 175 8.37 15.97 11.19
C PHE A 175 7.87 17.23 10.45
N TYR A 176 6.57 17.33 10.21
CA TYR A 176 5.95 18.40 9.42
C TYR A 176 5.91 19.76 10.12
N ASP A 177 6.16 19.81 11.43
CA ASP A 177 6.24 21.07 12.17
C ASP A 177 7.60 21.77 11.93
N ILE A 178 8.63 21.01 11.55
CA ILE A 178 9.99 21.52 11.26
C ILE A 178 10.25 21.57 9.75
N PHE A 179 9.84 20.52 9.03
CA PHE A 179 10.15 20.36 7.61
C PHE A 179 8.92 20.60 6.74
N GLN A 180 9.01 21.60 5.87
CA GLN A 180 8.03 21.82 4.80
C GLN A 180 8.50 21.09 3.55
N LEU A 181 7.76 20.07 3.15
CA LEU A 181 7.97 19.40 1.87
C LEU A 181 7.41 20.27 0.74
N ASN A 182 8.25 20.58 -0.24
CA ASN A 182 7.81 21.23 -1.47
C ASN A 182 7.00 20.22 -2.31
N THR A 183 5.69 20.15 -2.08
CA THR A 183 4.76 19.25 -2.81
C THR A 183 4.46 19.72 -4.23
N HIS A 184 5.08 20.81 -4.69
CA HIS A 184 4.83 21.42 -6.00
C HIS A 184 5.73 20.92 -7.13
N VAL A 185 6.72 20.07 -6.83
CA VAL A 185 7.60 19.45 -7.84
C VAL A 185 7.61 17.95 -7.57
N ILE A 186 6.65 17.22 -8.14
CA ILE A 186 6.78 15.78 -8.28
C ILE A 186 7.78 15.57 -9.40
N ASP A 187 9.02 15.26 -9.01
CA ASP A 187 10.08 14.91 -9.94
C ASP A 187 9.85 13.48 -10.43
N TYR A 188 9.01 13.37 -11.46
CA TYR A 188 8.68 12.10 -12.11
C TYR A 188 9.93 11.38 -12.64
N GLU A 189 11.00 12.11 -12.97
CA GLU A 189 12.27 11.51 -13.41
C GLU A 189 12.99 10.84 -12.24
N LEU A 190 13.00 11.48 -11.06
CA LEU A 190 13.54 10.89 -9.84
C LEU A 190 12.72 9.67 -9.38
N GLU A 191 11.38 9.75 -9.42
CA GLU A 191 10.52 8.62 -9.07
C GLU A 191 10.71 7.44 -10.03
N GLN A 192 10.82 7.72 -11.33
CA GLN A 192 11.09 6.70 -12.34
C GLN A 192 12.49 6.09 -12.17
N ALA A 193 13.52 6.91 -11.90
CA ALA A 193 14.88 6.44 -11.64
C ALA A 193 14.95 5.54 -10.38
N LEU A 194 14.24 5.91 -9.31
CA LEU A 194 14.15 5.08 -8.11
C LEU A 194 13.41 3.77 -8.36
N ALA A 195 12.33 3.79 -9.15
CA ALA A 195 11.59 2.59 -9.54
C ALA A 195 12.44 1.64 -10.40
N GLU A 196 13.16 2.16 -11.40
CA GLU A 196 14.05 1.37 -12.26
C GLU A 196 15.19 0.74 -11.44
N VAL A 197 15.82 1.49 -10.52
CA VAL A 197 16.89 0.98 -9.65
C VAL A 197 16.37 -0.09 -8.67
N ALA A 198 15.14 0.08 -8.16
CA ALA A 198 14.52 -0.90 -7.27
C ALA A 198 14.27 -2.25 -7.97
N THR A 199 13.92 -2.26 -9.26
CA THR A 199 13.71 -3.53 -9.99
C THR A 199 14.98 -4.36 -10.19
N VAL A 200 16.16 -3.75 -10.19
CA VAL A 200 17.45 -4.44 -10.39
C VAL A 200 18.01 -5.05 -9.10
N ARG A 201 17.56 -4.56 -7.93
CA ARG A 201 18.12 -4.90 -6.60
C ARG A 201 17.20 -5.72 -5.71
N GLN A 202 16.25 -6.47 -6.25
CA GLN A 202 15.45 -7.41 -5.45
C GLN A 202 16.07 -8.82 -5.44
N PRO A 203 16.89 -9.20 -4.46
CA PRO A 203 16.73 -10.52 -3.87
C PRO A 203 15.42 -10.51 -3.07
N GLY A 204 14.76 -11.67 -2.99
CA GLY A 204 13.37 -11.81 -2.56
C GLY A 204 12.98 -10.88 -1.41
N MET A 205 12.03 -10.00 -1.69
CA MET A 205 11.36 -9.16 -0.71
C MET A 205 10.99 -10.05 0.49
N ARG A 206 11.75 -9.92 1.59
CA ARG A 206 11.23 -10.33 2.89
C ARG A 206 10.10 -9.36 3.15
N GLU A 207 8.88 -9.87 3.04
CA GLU A 207 7.69 -9.17 3.50
C GLU A 207 8.01 -8.65 4.90
N SER A 208 8.25 -7.34 4.97
CA SER A 208 8.06 -6.58 6.20
C SER A 208 6.70 -7.01 6.72
N GLY A 209 6.66 -7.57 7.93
CA GLY A 209 5.49 -8.23 8.49
C GLY A 209 4.22 -7.39 8.40
N GLU A 210 3.51 -7.55 7.30
CA GLU A 210 2.09 -7.32 7.23
C GLU A 210 1.43 -8.58 7.78
N GLN A 211 0.35 -8.42 8.55
CA GLN A 211 -0.32 -9.50 9.27
C GLN A 211 -1.00 -10.47 8.28
N ALA A 212 -0.22 -11.30 7.59
CA ALA A 212 -0.73 -12.36 6.74
C ALA A 212 -1.51 -13.36 7.61
N ILE A 213 -2.70 -13.75 7.17
CA ILE A 213 -3.54 -14.70 7.89
C ILE A 213 -2.86 -16.07 7.78
N GLY A 214 -2.44 -16.63 8.92
CA GLY A 214 -1.73 -17.89 8.96
C GLY A 214 -2.67 -19.08 8.75
N TYR A 215 -2.12 -20.22 8.29
CA TYR A 215 -2.84 -21.50 8.22
C TYR A 215 -3.57 -21.83 9.54
N SER A 216 -2.91 -21.57 10.69
CA SER A 216 -3.46 -21.78 12.02
C SER A 216 -4.74 -20.99 12.27
N ASP A 217 -4.82 -19.76 11.79
CA ASP A 217 -5.99 -18.88 11.99
C ASP A 217 -7.20 -19.36 11.19
N ILE A 218 -6.94 -19.93 10.01
CA ILE A 218 -7.96 -20.50 9.13
C ILE A 218 -8.50 -21.80 9.72
N ILE A 219 -7.63 -22.80 9.99
CA ILE A 219 -8.08 -24.15 10.37
C ILE A 219 -8.77 -24.21 11.74
N LEU A 220 -8.40 -23.33 12.68
CA LEU A 220 -9.03 -23.24 14.01
C LEU A 220 -10.47 -22.71 13.92
N ARG A 221 -10.76 -21.87 12.93
CA ARG A 221 -12.07 -21.24 12.72
C ARG A 221 -12.91 -21.95 11.65
N PHE A 222 -12.31 -22.85 10.87
CA PHE A 222 -13.00 -23.54 9.79
C PHE A 222 -13.99 -24.59 10.33
N PRO A 223 -15.23 -24.67 9.80
CA PRO A 223 -16.22 -25.65 10.22
C PRO A 223 -15.71 -27.10 10.09
N ARG A 224 -16.06 -27.95 11.07
CA ARG A 224 -15.63 -29.36 11.09
C ARG A 224 -16.39 -30.23 10.08
N GLU A 225 -17.61 -29.83 9.74
CA GLU A 225 -18.53 -30.57 8.86
C GLU A 225 -18.46 -30.12 7.39
N SER A 226 -17.58 -29.15 7.08
CA SER A 226 -17.43 -28.63 5.72
C SER A 226 -16.77 -29.65 4.78
N VAL A 227 -17.31 -29.74 3.56
CA VAL A 227 -16.72 -30.51 2.46
C VAL A 227 -15.35 -29.96 2.08
N ASN A 228 -15.18 -28.63 2.15
CA ASN A 228 -13.96 -27.95 1.76
C ASN A 228 -12.84 -28.08 2.81
N ARG A 229 -13.12 -28.65 3.99
CA ARG A 229 -12.13 -28.82 5.06
C ARG A 229 -10.94 -29.66 4.61
N ALA A 230 -11.18 -30.71 3.84
CA ALA A 230 -10.12 -31.57 3.29
C ALA A 230 -9.17 -30.79 2.37
N HIS A 231 -9.67 -29.79 1.64
CA HIS A 231 -8.87 -28.91 0.79
C HIS A 231 -8.09 -27.90 1.63
N VAL A 232 -8.73 -27.33 2.65
CA VAL A 232 -8.07 -26.41 3.59
C VAL A 232 -6.91 -27.08 4.33
N GLU A 233 -7.05 -28.34 4.75
CA GLU A 233 -5.98 -29.09 5.43
C GLU A 233 -4.74 -29.31 4.54
N LYS A 234 -4.91 -29.42 3.21
CA LYS A 234 -3.80 -29.49 2.25
C LYS A 234 -3.00 -28.19 2.17
N LEU A 235 -3.61 -27.04 2.47
CA LEU A 235 -2.95 -25.72 2.48
C LEU A 235 -1.83 -25.60 3.53
N ARG A 236 -1.73 -26.55 4.47
CA ARG A 236 -0.63 -26.60 5.44
C ARG A 236 0.75 -26.72 4.76
N PHE A 237 0.81 -27.44 3.64
CA PHE A 237 2.05 -27.74 2.93
C PHE A 237 2.16 -27.02 1.59
N ASP A 238 1.07 -26.39 1.13
CA ASP A 238 1.03 -25.64 -0.11
C ASP A 238 1.10 -24.13 0.15
N HIS A 239 2.33 -23.62 0.19
CA HIS A 239 2.61 -22.21 0.38
C HIS A 239 2.17 -21.34 -0.81
N THR A 240 2.01 -21.92 -2.00
CA THR A 240 1.60 -21.16 -3.20
C THR A 240 0.13 -20.80 -3.11
N GLN A 241 -0.72 -21.76 -2.77
CA GLN A 241 -2.16 -21.56 -2.57
C GLN A 241 -2.44 -20.65 -1.37
N MET A 242 -1.65 -20.77 -0.30
CA MET A 242 -1.74 -19.85 0.85
C MET A 242 -1.40 -18.40 0.45
N GLY A 243 -0.39 -18.21 -0.40
CA GLY A 243 -0.06 -16.90 -0.95
C GLY A 243 -1.21 -16.28 -1.75
N VAL A 244 -1.89 -17.08 -2.58
CA VAL A 244 -3.07 -16.64 -3.34
C VAL A 244 -4.20 -16.21 -2.41
N ILE A 245 -4.46 -17.00 -1.36
CA ILE A 245 -5.50 -16.68 -0.35
C ILE A 245 -5.16 -15.38 0.38
N ASN A 246 -3.92 -15.22 0.83
CA ASN A 246 -3.48 -14.01 1.53
C ASN A 246 -3.50 -12.76 0.63
N TYR A 247 -3.17 -12.90 -0.65
CA TYR A 247 -3.33 -11.82 -1.63
C TYR A 247 -4.79 -11.35 -1.73
N VAL A 248 -5.75 -12.28 -1.81
CA VAL A 248 -7.17 -11.92 -1.86
C VAL A 248 -7.66 -11.34 -0.52
N ALA A 249 -7.19 -11.88 0.60
CA ALA A 249 -7.50 -11.36 1.92
C ALA A 249 -7.05 -9.91 2.08
N HIS A 250 -5.83 -9.60 1.65
CA HIS A 250 -5.30 -8.24 1.70
C HIS A 250 -6.04 -7.30 0.74
N LYS A 251 -6.29 -7.73 -0.50
CA LYS A 251 -6.95 -6.92 -1.53
C LYS A 251 -8.35 -6.42 -1.13
N TYR A 252 -9.07 -7.18 -0.30
CA TYR A 252 -10.43 -6.85 0.14
C TYR A 252 -10.56 -6.64 1.65
N GLU A 253 -9.44 -6.48 2.37
CA GLU A 253 -9.39 -6.29 3.83
C GLU A 253 -10.23 -7.33 4.60
N LEU A 254 -10.16 -8.59 4.20
CA LEU A 254 -10.98 -9.66 4.77
C LEU A 254 -10.47 -10.06 6.16
N SER A 255 -11.39 -10.16 7.13
CA SER A 255 -11.06 -10.74 8.42
C SER A 255 -10.85 -12.26 8.31
N PRO A 256 -10.16 -12.90 9.28
CA PRO A 256 -10.03 -14.36 9.30
C PRO A 256 -11.37 -15.10 9.31
N GLN A 257 -12.44 -14.48 9.84
CA GLN A 257 -13.78 -15.08 9.87
C GLN A 257 -14.44 -15.01 8.49
N ASP A 258 -14.31 -13.87 7.81
CA ASP A 258 -14.87 -13.67 6.47
C ASP A 258 -14.13 -14.56 5.47
N LEU A 259 -12.81 -14.69 5.62
CA LEU A 259 -12.02 -15.59 4.81
C LEU A 259 -12.45 -17.05 5.00
N CYS A 260 -12.63 -17.54 6.23
CA CYS A 260 -13.13 -18.89 6.47
C CYS A 260 -14.51 -19.11 5.85
N ARG A 261 -15.40 -18.11 5.95
CA ARG A 261 -16.73 -18.17 5.34
C ARG A 261 -16.64 -18.28 3.82
N LEU A 262 -15.78 -17.48 3.19
CA LEU A 262 -15.59 -17.48 1.74
C LEU A 262 -15.00 -18.81 1.25
N LEU A 263 -14.00 -19.35 1.96
CA LEU A 263 -13.40 -20.65 1.65
C LEU A 263 -14.38 -21.83 1.85
N ASP A 264 -15.39 -21.68 2.70
CA ASP A 264 -16.44 -22.70 2.90
C ASP A 264 -17.48 -22.74 1.78
N GLU A 265 -17.55 -21.71 0.93
CA GLU A 265 -18.54 -21.68 -0.15
C GLU A 265 -18.19 -22.59 -1.33
N ASP A 266 -19.23 -23.10 -2.00
CA ASP A 266 -19.09 -23.97 -3.17
C ASP A 266 -18.35 -23.32 -4.34
N GLY A 267 -17.45 -24.06 -4.98
CA GLY A 267 -16.73 -23.62 -6.19
C GLY A 267 -15.54 -22.68 -5.94
N VAL A 268 -15.10 -22.51 -4.68
CA VAL A 268 -13.81 -21.85 -4.36
C VAL A 268 -12.63 -22.80 -4.58
N PHE A 269 -12.84 -24.09 -4.38
CA PHE A 269 -11.85 -25.13 -4.66
C PHE A 269 -12.21 -25.90 -5.94
N SER A 270 -11.19 -26.23 -6.72
CA SER A 270 -11.23 -27.20 -7.82
C SER A 270 -11.47 -28.63 -7.27
N PRO A 271 -11.98 -29.59 -8.07
CA PRO A 271 -12.09 -31.00 -7.64
C PRO A 271 -10.79 -31.60 -7.08
N ASP A 272 -9.63 -31.09 -7.52
CA ASP A 272 -8.31 -31.52 -7.07
C ASP A 272 -7.87 -30.86 -5.72
N GLY A 273 -8.56 -29.79 -5.32
CA GLY A 273 -8.33 -29.04 -4.08
C GLY A 273 -7.50 -27.77 -4.22
N GLU A 274 -7.27 -27.30 -5.44
CA GLU A 274 -6.62 -26.01 -5.73
C GLU A 274 -7.62 -24.85 -5.60
N VAL A 275 -7.16 -23.68 -5.13
CA VAL A 275 -8.01 -22.48 -5.00
C VAL A 275 -8.21 -21.86 -6.39
N ILE A 276 -9.48 -21.68 -6.75
CA ILE A 276 -9.88 -20.99 -7.97
C ILE A 276 -9.87 -19.48 -7.68
N LEU A 277 -8.78 -18.82 -8.06
CA LEU A 277 -8.54 -17.40 -7.80
C LEU A 277 -9.70 -16.52 -8.28
N ASP A 278 -10.21 -16.73 -9.50
CA ASP A 278 -11.29 -15.91 -10.06
C ASP A 278 -12.59 -16.03 -9.25
N ALA A 279 -12.92 -17.24 -8.81
CA ALA A 279 -14.10 -17.51 -8.00
C ALA A 279 -13.97 -16.88 -6.60
N LEU A 280 -12.80 -17.03 -5.96
CA LEU A 280 -12.52 -16.43 -4.66
C LEU A 280 -12.55 -14.90 -4.73
N GLN A 281 -11.94 -14.29 -5.75
CA GLN A 281 -11.96 -12.84 -5.94
C GLN A 281 -13.36 -12.30 -6.23
N TYR A 282 -14.14 -12.98 -7.07
CA TYR A 282 -15.51 -12.57 -7.36
C TYR A 282 -16.36 -12.55 -6.10
N LYS A 283 -16.29 -13.61 -5.29
CA LYS A 283 -17.01 -13.72 -4.02
C LYS A 283 -16.54 -12.71 -2.98
N ALA A 284 -15.22 -12.52 -2.85
CA ALA A 284 -14.65 -11.49 -1.99
C ALA A 284 -15.12 -10.08 -2.39
N SER A 285 -15.21 -9.77 -3.69
CA SER A 285 -15.72 -8.49 -4.18
C SER A 285 -17.21 -8.28 -3.86
N GLN A 286 -18.01 -9.34 -3.88
CA GLN A 286 -19.40 -9.27 -3.46
C GLN A 286 -19.53 -9.06 -1.96
N HIS A 287 -18.72 -9.76 -1.16
CA HIS A 287 -18.68 -9.60 0.30
C HIS A 287 -18.29 -8.17 0.67
N PHE A 288 -17.22 -7.65 0.08
CA PHE A 288 -16.75 -6.27 0.30
C PHE A 288 -17.82 -5.22 -0.01
N ARG A 289 -18.53 -5.36 -1.14
CA ARG A 289 -19.63 -4.44 -1.49
C ARG A 289 -20.80 -4.51 -0.51
N GLN A 290 -21.11 -5.71 0.00
CA GLN A 290 -22.18 -5.89 0.97
C GLN A 290 -21.80 -5.35 2.35
N ASP A 291 -20.56 -5.56 2.76
CA ASP A 291 -20.05 -5.09 4.04
C ASP A 291 -19.88 -3.58 4.08
N MET A 292 -19.35 -2.96 3.02
CA MET A 292 -19.33 -1.49 2.91
C MET A 292 -20.73 -0.89 3.09
N LYS A 293 -21.76 -1.47 2.45
CA LYS A 293 -23.15 -1.01 2.60
C LYS A 293 -23.73 -1.26 4.00
N ARG A 294 -23.28 -2.29 4.71
CA ARG A 294 -23.71 -2.60 6.09
C ARG A 294 -22.99 -1.71 7.11
N GLN A 295 -21.70 -1.48 6.90
CA GLN A 295 -20.87 -0.62 7.72
C GLN A 295 -21.37 0.82 7.65
N GLU A 296 -21.63 1.34 6.44
CA GLU A 296 -22.25 2.65 6.23
C GLU A 296 -23.56 2.78 7.04
N LYS A 297 -24.44 1.78 6.98
CA LYS A 297 -25.70 1.78 7.77
C LYS A 297 -25.47 1.73 9.28
N ARG A 298 -24.44 1.01 9.75
CA ARG A 298 -24.10 0.91 11.18
C ARG A 298 -23.51 2.22 11.69
N GLU A 299 -22.63 2.85 10.92
CA GLU A 299 -22.05 4.15 11.27
C GLU A 299 -23.13 5.22 11.32
N VAL A 300 -24.05 5.25 10.36
CA VAL A 300 -25.23 6.14 10.39
C VAL A 300 -26.13 5.87 11.61
N ALA A 301 -26.40 4.61 11.95
CA ALA A 301 -27.20 4.29 13.12
C ALA A 301 -26.50 4.63 14.44
N ALA A 302 -25.18 4.38 14.53
CA ALA A 302 -24.38 4.70 15.70
C ALA A 302 -24.28 6.21 15.91
N ALA A 303 -24.02 6.97 14.84
CA ALA A 303 -24.04 8.43 14.87
C ALA A 303 -25.40 8.98 15.31
N LYS A 304 -26.51 8.39 14.84
CA LYS A 304 -27.85 8.76 15.29
C LYS A 304 -28.08 8.48 16.78
N VAL A 305 -27.52 7.39 17.32
CA VAL A 305 -27.60 7.09 18.76
C VAL A 305 -26.72 8.02 19.58
N VAL A 306 -25.54 8.37 19.07
CA VAL A 306 -24.63 9.35 19.69
C VAL A 306 -25.27 10.73 19.69
N SER A 307 -25.87 11.18 18.59
CA SER A 307 -26.56 12.47 18.49
C SER A 307 -27.76 12.56 19.43
N ILE A 308 -28.53 11.47 19.58
CA ILE A 308 -29.61 11.37 20.58
C ILE A 308 -29.04 11.45 22.01
N ARG A 309 -27.92 10.78 22.29
CA ARG A 309 -27.28 10.84 23.62
C ARG A 309 -26.70 12.21 23.94
N SER A 310 -26.03 12.87 22.99
CA SER A 310 -25.51 14.22 23.16
C SER A 310 -26.64 15.24 23.36
N SER A 311 -27.76 15.13 22.64
CA SER A 311 -28.94 15.97 22.90
C SER A 311 -29.58 15.76 24.28
N ALA A 312 -29.34 14.61 24.93
CA ALA A 312 -29.77 14.34 26.30
C ALA A 312 -28.74 14.74 27.37
N SER A 313 -27.51 15.11 26.97
CA SER A 313 -26.44 15.56 27.88
C SER A 313 -26.18 17.07 27.84
N GLU A 314 -26.83 17.81 26.94
CA GLU A 314 -26.72 19.27 26.81
C GLU A 314 -27.42 20.08 27.93
N GLU A 315 -28.00 19.45 28.95
CA GLU A 315 -28.57 20.17 30.11
C GLU A 315 -27.54 20.49 31.22
N ASN A 316 -26.28 20.03 31.16
CA ASN A 316 -25.31 20.28 32.26
C ASN A 316 -23.82 20.21 31.83
N ASP A 317 -23.34 21.06 30.94
CA ASP A 317 -21.90 21.36 30.92
C ASP A 317 -21.57 22.77 30.44
N ASP A 318 -20.86 23.52 31.30
CA ASP A 318 -20.37 24.87 31.03
C ASP A 318 -19.23 24.82 30.00
N SER A 319 -19.40 25.64 28.97
CA SER A 319 -18.63 25.69 27.73
C SER A 319 -17.14 26.02 27.89
N ILE A 320 -16.28 25.17 27.32
CA ILE A 320 -15.00 25.60 26.72
C ILE A 320 -15.26 25.72 25.20
N ALA A 321 -15.50 26.95 24.73
CA ALA A 321 -15.67 27.21 23.30
C ALA A 321 -14.33 27.00 22.56
N PRO A 322 -14.31 26.27 21.42
CA PRO A 322 -13.13 26.23 20.56
C PRO A 322 -12.77 27.65 20.09
N PRO A 323 -11.47 27.97 19.94
CA PRO A 323 -11.04 29.30 19.53
C PRO A 323 -11.62 29.66 18.16
N GLU A 324 -12.31 30.80 18.07
CA GLU A 324 -12.89 31.31 16.83
C GLU A 324 -11.80 31.51 15.78
N GLN A 325 -11.92 30.83 14.64
CA GLN A 325 -10.93 30.92 13.58
C GLN A 325 -11.32 32.03 12.61
N SER A 326 -10.43 33.03 12.46
CA SER A 326 -10.66 34.19 11.59
C SER A 326 -10.57 33.81 10.10
N VAL A 327 -11.35 34.45 9.24
CA VAL A 327 -11.32 34.23 7.78
C VAL A 327 -10.51 35.33 7.08
N GLU A 328 -9.52 34.95 6.28
CA GLU A 328 -8.75 35.87 5.44
C GLU A 328 -9.63 36.48 4.32
N MET A 329 -9.42 37.77 4.03
CA MET A 329 -10.25 38.54 3.08
C MET A 329 -10.28 37.95 1.66
N GLU A 330 -9.24 37.22 1.24
CA GLU A 330 -9.13 36.62 -0.10
C GLU A 330 -10.16 35.50 -0.35
N TYR A 331 -10.63 34.87 0.73
CA TYR A 331 -11.54 33.74 0.71
C TYR A 331 -12.97 34.11 1.10
N TYR A 332 -13.33 35.39 1.01
CA TYR A 332 -14.72 35.77 1.20
C TYR A 332 -15.60 35.25 0.08
N VAL A 333 -16.71 34.64 0.50
CA VAL A 333 -17.81 34.26 -0.35
C VAL A 333 -18.84 35.38 -0.34
N GLU A 334 -19.49 35.62 -1.48
CA GLU A 334 -20.53 36.62 -1.63
C GLU A 334 -21.74 36.28 -0.75
N VAL A 335 -22.31 37.28 -0.09
CA VAL A 335 -23.46 37.10 0.79
C VAL A 335 -24.71 36.90 -0.07
N PRO A 336 -25.49 35.82 0.12
CA PRO A 336 -26.74 35.63 -0.60
C PRO A 336 -27.72 36.79 -0.35
N PRO A 337 -28.59 37.13 -1.32
CA PRO A 337 -29.48 38.30 -1.24
C PRO A 337 -30.44 38.28 -0.03
N GLN A 338 -30.68 37.10 0.55
CA GLN A 338 -31.51 36.90 1.74
C GLN A 338 -30.85 37.41 3.04
N PHE A 339 -29.52 37.56 3.05
CA PHE A 339 -28.73 37.97 4.22
C PHE A 339 -28.10 39.36 4.09
N LEU A 340 -28.21 40.01 2.92
CA LEU A 340 -27.65 41.34 2.65
C LEU A 340 -28.17 42.43 3.62
N SER A 341 -29.36 42.25 4.21
CA SER A 341 -29.93 43.19 5.19
C SER A 341 -29.67 42.82 6.65
N LYS A 342 -29.07 41.65 6.93
CA LYS A 342 -28.94 41.08 8.28
C LYS A 342 -27.50 40.87 8.73
N CYS A 343 -26.55 40.69 7.83
CA CYS A 343 -25.15 40.40 8.17
C CYS A 343 -24.17 41.10 7.21
N ASP A 344 -23.05 41.58 7.75
CA ASP A 344 -21.92 42.06 6.94
C ASP A 344 -21.15 40.89 6.30
N ILE A 345 -20.43 41.16 5.19
CA ILE A 345 -19.66 40.15 4.43
C ILE A 345 -18.67 39.40 5.33
N HIS A 346 -18.00 40.11 6.23
CA HIS A 346 -17.07 39.52 7.19
C HIS A 346 -17.78 38.57 8.16
N GLN A 347 -18.88 39.04 8.74
CA GLN A 347 -19.67 38.29 9.72
C GLN A 347 -20.28 37.01 9.12
N TYR A 348 -20.71 37.06 7.87
CA TYR A 348 -21.23 35.91 7.15
C TYR A 348 -20.17 34.83 6.89
N ASN A 349 -18.95 35.22 6.51
CA ASN A 349 -17.86 34.27 6.29
C ASN A 349 -17.35 33.68 7.62
N MET A 350 -17.32 34.47 8.69
CA MET A 350 -17.05 33.96 10.05
C MET A 350 -18.11 32.95 10.51
N MET A 351 -19.39 33.18 10.18
CA MET A 351 -20.47 32.23 10.44
C MET A 351 -20.27 30.92 9.66
N LEU A 352 -19.89 30.99 8.38
CA LEU A 352 -19.62 29.79 7.57
C LEU A 352 -18.43 28.97 8.07
N ARG A 353 -17.44 29.59 8.74
CA ARG A 353 -16.26 28.88 9.26
C ARG A 353 -16.50 28.31 10.65
N ASN A 354 -17.16 29.05 11.53
CA ASN A 354 -17.19 28.71 12.96
C ASN A 354 -18.53 28.13 13.44
N GLU A 355 -19.64 28.34 12.72
CA GLU A 355 -20.92 27.74 13.14
C GLU A 355 -21.09 26.29 12.65
N PRO A 356 -21.77 25.43 13.43
CA PRO A 356 -22.14 24.11 12.96
C PRO A 356 -23.16 24.19 11.82
N TYR A 357 -23.07 23.27 10.85
CA TYR A 357 -23.93 23.23 9.66
C TYR A 357 -25.42 23.10 9.98
N THR A 358 -25.76 22.54 11.14
CA THR A 358 -27.12 22.40 11.63
C THR A 358 -27.77 23.74 11.93
N ARG A 359 -27.03 24.65 12.56
CA ARG A 359 -27.46 26.01 12.91
C ARG A 359 -27.50 26.89 11.66
N LEU A 360 -26.48 26.78 10.80
CA LEU A 360 -26.43 27.47 9.52
C LEU A 360 -27.65 27.13 8.66
N LEU A 361 -28.04 25.86 8.54
CA LEU A 361 -29.25 25.45 7.82
C LEU A 361 -30.52 26.12 8.38
N GLN A 362 -30.66 26.23 9.69
CA GLN A 362 -31.81 26.92 10.29
C GLN A 362 -31.86 28.41 9.96
N THR A 363 -30.70 29.07 9.80
CA THR A 363 -30.67 30.50 9.42
C THR A 363 -31.26 30.76 8.02
N PHE A 364 -31.11 29.80 7.10
CA PHE A 364 -31.62 29.91 5.72
C PHE A 364 -33.12 29.63 5.60
N PHE A 365 -33.73 28.93 6.57
CA PHE A 365 -35.16 28.61 6.57
C PHE A 365 -35.84 29.31 7.74
N PRO A 366 -36.68 30.34 7.53
CA PRO A 366 -37.40 31.04 8.60
C PRO A 366 -38.51 30.20 9.29
N GLY A 367 -38.44 28.88 9.19
CA GLY A 367 -39.37 27.89 9.74
C GLY A 367 -38.64 26.56 10.02
N ALA A 368 -39.35 25.42 9.95
CA ALA A 368 -38.70 24.12 10.14
C ALA A 368 -37.90 23.70 8.91
N VAL A 369 -36.63 23.32 9.10
CA VAL A 369 -35.78 22.74 8.05
C VAL A 369 -36.40 21.40 7.60
N PRO A 370 -36.62 21.18 6.29
CA PRO A 370 -37.13 19.90 5.80
C PRO A 370 -36.24 18.73 6.25
N SER A 371 -36.84 17.69 6.84
CA SER A 371 -36.12 16.53 7.38
C SER A 371 -35.22 15.84 6.35
N HIS A 372 -35.66 15.78 5.09
CA HIS A 372 -34.86 15.22 4.00
C HIS A 372 -33.54 15.96 3.78
N LEU A 373 -33.48 17.27 4.02
CA LEU A 373 -32.25 18.05 3.89
C LEU A 373 -31.28 17.74 5.01
N MET A 374 -31.79 17.71 6.23
CA MET A 374 -31.02 17.35 7.41
C MET A 374 -30.42 15.95 7.25
N ASP A 375 -31.23 14.96 6.87
CA ASP A 375 -30.80 13.58 6.64
C ASP A 375 -29.77 13.46 5.50
N MET A 376 -29.78 14.36 4.52
CA MET A 376 -28.81 14.36 3.41
C MET A 376 -27.45 14.86 3.88
N PHE A 377 -27.41 15.99 4.58
CA PHE A 377 -26.15 16.55 5.09
C PHE A 377 -25.57 15.70 6.22
N GLU A 378 -26.40 15.11 7.08
CA GLU A 378 -25.98 14.14 8.10
C GLU A 378 -25.31 12.92 7.46
N LYS A 379 -25.87 12.38 6.37
CA LYS A 379 -25.21 11.28 5.64
C LYS A 379 -23.90 11.70 4.99
N ILE A 380 -23.82 12.93 4.49
CA ILE A 380 -22.59 13.45 3.86
C ILE A 380 -21.49 13.64 4.90
N ASP A 381 -21.83 14.18 6.07
CA ASP A 381 -20.91 14.31 7.20
C ASP A 381 -20.34 12.95 7.61
N LEU A 382 -21.22 11.97 7.80
CA LEU A 382 -20.83 10.63 8.26
C LEU A 382 -20.06 9.82 7.23
N ASN A 383 -20.53 9.80 5.97
CA ASN A 383 -19.93 8.96 4.93
C ASN A 383 -18.66 9.57 4.33
N TYR A 384 -18.63 10.90 4.18
CA TYR A 384 -17.54 11.60 3.48
C TYR A 384 -16.55 12.29 4.44
N LYS A 385 -16.84 12.34 5.75
CA LYS A 385 -16.00 12.96 6.79
C LYS A 385 -15.48 14.35 6.40
N LEU A 386 -16.33 15.12 5.72
CA LEU A 386 -16.00 16.49 5.33
C LEU A 386 -16.03 17.38 6.58
N SER A 387 -15.05 18.27 6.74
CA SER A 387 -15.05 19.25 7.83
C SER A 387 -16.31 20.10 7.80
N GLY A 388 -16.87 20.45 8.97
CA GLY A 388 -18.08 21.27 9.08
C GLY A 388 -18.03 22.57 8.26
N GLU A 389 -16.86 23.21 8.19
CA GLU A 389 -16.62 24.41 7.36
C GLU A 389 -16.89 24.17 5.87
N VAL A 390 -16.50 23.01 5.34
CA VAL A 390 -16.67 22.64 3.92
C VAL A 390 -18.14 22.31 3.65
N ILE A 391 -18.83 21.69 4.61
CA ILE A 391 -20.27 21.43 4.53
C ILE A 391 -21.05 22.75 4.51
N ASN A 392 -20.68 23.72 5.36
CA ASN A 392 -21.28 25.06 5.38
C ASN A 392 -21.13 25.77 4.03
N VAL A 393 -19.93 25.68 3.45
CA VAL A 393 -19.63 26.24 2.14
C VAL A 393 -20.41 25.52 1.02
N LEU A 394 -20.62 24.20 1.11
CA LEU A 394 -21.50 23.44 0.21
C LEU A 394 -22.96 23.88 0.34
N ILE A 395 -23.46 24.07 1.58
CA ILE A 395 -24.82 24.57 1.84
C ILE A 395 -24.99 25.95 1.22
N HIS A 396 -24.03 26.85 1.45
CA HIS A 396 -24.01 28.17 0.83
C HIS A 396 -24.08 28.08 -0.70
N TYR A 397 -23.28 27.22 -1.32
CA TYR A 397 -23.30 27.04 -2.78
C TYR A 397 -24.64 26.56 -3.30
N LEU A 398 -25.24 25.57 -2.63
CA LEU A 398 -26.54 25.03 -3.01
C LEU A 398 -27.65 26.07 -2.83
N MET A 399 -27.66 26.81 -1.73
CA MET A 399 -28.65 27.86 -1.49
C MET A 399 -28.53 29.02 -2.47
N THR A 400 -27.30 29.44 -2.80
CA THR A 400 -27.05 30.46 -3.83
C THR A 400 -27.49 29.98 -5.22
N MET A 401 -27.28 28.70 -5.54
CA MET A 401 -27.73 28.11 -6.80
C MET A 401 -29.26 28.06 -6.91
N VAL A 402 -29.95 27.68 -5.82
CA VAL A 402 -31.42 27.65 -5.76
C VAL A 402 -32.01 29.05 -5.82
N ALA A 403 -31.39 30.03 -5.13
CA ALA A 403 -31.82 31.42 -5.15
C ALA A 403 -31.62 32.11 -6.51
N SER A 404 -30.63 31.68 -7.31
CA SER A 404 -30.29 32.28 -8.61
C SER A 404 -31.14 31.77 -9.79
N GLY A 405 -32.28 31.11 -9.52
CA GLY A 405 -33.26 30.75 -10.56
C GLY A 405 -32.92 29.51 -11.39
N GLY A 406 -31.99 28.66 -10.94
CA GLY A 406 -31.70 27.39 -11.61
C GLY A 406 -32.82 26.36 -11.39
N GLU A 407 -33.35 25.77 -12.47
CA GLU A 407 -34.35 24.68 -12.43
C GLU A 407 -33.87 23.38 -11.74
N GLN A 408 -32.64 23.35 -11.21
CA GLN A 408 -32.12 22.19 -10.49
C GLN A 408 -32.73 22.10 -9.10
N ARG A 409 -33.82 21.33 -9.02
CA ARG A 409 -34.34 20.81 -7.75
C ARG A 409 -33.22 20.04 -7.06
N MET A 410 -32.92 20.45 -5.83
CA MET A 410 -31.97 19.78 -4.95
C MET A 410 -32.34 18.31 -4.81
N ASN A 411 -31.59 17.45 -5.50
CA ASN A 411 -31.76 16.00 -5.49
C ASN A 411 -30.59 15.36 -4.75
N ARG A 412 -30.86 14.32 -3.95
CA ARG A 412 -29.86 13.59 -3.16
C ARG A 412 -28.64 13.19 -3.99
N ASN A 413 -28.86 12.61 -5.16
CA ASN A 413 -27.78 12.16 -6.03
C ASN A 413 -26.92 13.32 -6.55
N PHE A 414 -27.50 14.51 -6.71
CA PHE A 414 -26.77 15.69 -7.17
C PHE A 414 -25.86 16.25 -6.07
N VAL A 415 -26.36 16.30 -4.83
CA VAL A 415 -25.56 16.73 -3.67
C VAL A 415 -24.44 15.72 -3.40
N GLU A 416 -24.73 14.42 -3.44
CA GLU A 416 -23.71 13.36 -3.32
C GLU A 416 -22.66 13.43 -4.46
N ALA A 417 -23.08 13.76 -5.69
CA ALA A 417 -22.15 13.96 -6.82
C ALA A 417 -21.21 15.16 -6.62
N ILE A 418 -21.71 16.27 -6.05
CA ILE A 418 -20.86 17.42 -5.72
C ILE A 418 -19.91 17.07 -4.58
N ALA A 419 -20.41 16.43 -3.50
CA ALA A 419 -19.59 16.02 -2.36
C ALA A 419 -18.48 15.04 -2.76
N SER A 420 -18.79 14.04 -3.59
CA SER A 420 -17.80 13.12 -4.16
C SER A 420 -16.81 13.82 -5.08
N ASN A 421 -17.23 14.79 -5.90
CA ASN A 421 -16.28 15.58 -6.70
C ASN A 421 -15.33 16.41 -5.81
N MET A 422 -15.84 16.97 -4.71
CA MET A 422 -15.03 17.68 -3.72
C MET A 422 -14.01 16.77 -3.04
N LEU A 423 -14.39 15.52 -2.72
CA LEU A 423 -13.45 14.53 -2.21
C LEU A 423 -12.38 14.13 -3.22
N VAL A 424 -12.75 13.87 -4.48
CA VAL A 424 -11.80 13.54 -5.55
C VAL A 424 -10.79 14.68 -5.73
N LYS A 425 -11.22 15.93 -5.58
CA LYS A 425 -10.35 17.12 -5.62
C LYS A 425 -9.67 17.46 -4.29
N GLN A 426 -9.81 16.60 -3.28
CA GLN A 426 -9.26 16.78 -1.93
C GLN A 426 -9.56 18.14 -1.30
N VAL A 427 -10.82 18.58 -1.42
CA VAL A 427 -11.33 19.80 -0.82
C VAL A 427 -11.71 19.53 0.63
N ASN A 428 -10.73 19.69 1.54
CA ASN A 428 -10.83 19.35 2.96
C ASN A 428 -10.75 20.56 3.91
N THR A 429 -10.69 21.78 3.36
CA THR A 429 -10.52 23.04 4.12
C THR A 429 -11.44 24.11 3.56
N TYR A 430 -11.83 25.08 4.40
CA TYR A 430 -12.67 26.21 4.00
C TYR A 430 -12.12 26.93 2.76
N GLU A 431 -10.82 27.25 2.74
CA GLU A 431 -10.18 28.01 1.66
C GLU A 431 -10.25 27.28 0.31
N LYS A 432 -10.03 25.96 0.32
CA LYS A 432 -10.16 25.12 -0.88
C LYS A 432 -11.61 25.03 -1.35
N ALA A 433 -12.58 25.00 -0.43
CA ALA A 433 -14.00 24.93 -0.77
C ALA A 433 -14.48 26.22 -1.44
N VAL A 434 -14.03 27.38 -0.96
CA VAL A 434 -14.31 28.68 -1.59
C VAL A 434 -13.70 28.76 -2.99
N LYS A 435 -12.43 28.35 -3.15
CA LYS A 435 -11.79 28.27 -4.48
C LYS A 435 -12.57 27.36 -5.43
N TYR A 436 -12.98 26.18 -4.96
CA TYR A 436 -13.77 25.24 -5.74
C TYR A 436 -15.10 25.83 -6.22
N ILE A 437 -15.84 26.54 -5.36
CA ILE A 437 -17.09 27.20 -5.75
C ILE A 437 -16.84 28.31 -6.77
N ARG A 438 -15.81 29.13 -6.56
CA ARG A 438 -15.44 30.22 -7.47
C ARG A 438 -15.06 29.70 -8.86
N ASP A 439 -14.43 28.53 -8.94
CA ASP A 439 -14.12 27.88 -10.21
C ASP A 439 -15.37 27.28 -10.87
N GLN A 440 -16.27 26.68 -10.09
CA GLN A 440 -17.54 26.14 -10.61
C GLN A 440 -18.48 27.23 -11.13
N SER A 441 -18.55 28.39 -10.47
CA SER A 441 -19.34 29.53 -10.94
C SER A 441 -18.77 30.15 -12.22
N LYS A 442 -17.44 30.21 -12.35
CA LYS A 442 -16.75 30.65 -13.58
C LYS A 442 -16.99 29.70 -14.76
N VAL A 443 -16.99 28.39 -14.54
CA VAL A 443 -17.26 27.39 -15.59
C VAL A 443 -18.70 27.51 -16.10
N LYS A 444 -19.69 27.75 -15.22
CA LYS A 444 -21.08 28.02 -15.64
C LYS A 444 -21.24 29.37 -16.35
N GLY A 445 -20.53 30.42 -15.92
CA GLY A 445 -20.57 31.74 -16.59
C GLY A 445 -20.06 31.72 -18.04
N LYS A 446 -19.12 30.82 -18.36
CA LYS A 446 -18.65 30.59 -19.74
C LYS A 446 -19.58 29.69 -20.57
N GLY A 447 -20.46 28.92 -19.94
CA GLY A 447 -21.45 28.08 -20.65
C GLY A 447 -22.71 28.82 -21.12
N ALA A 448 -22.92 30.07 -20.69
CA ALA A 448 -24.11 30.86 -21.02
C ALA A 448 -23.99 31.68 -22.32
N THR A 449 -22.82 31.70 -22.98
CA THR A 449 -22.58 32.51 -24.19
C THR A 449 -22.44 31.71 -25.50
N THR A 450 -22.62 30.39 -25.46
CA THR A 450 -22.65 29.56 -26.67
C THR A 450 -23.79 28.56 -26.59
N ASN A 451 -25.01 29.02 -26.87
CA ASN A 451 -26.11 28.19 -27.38
C ASN A 451 -27.23 29.09 -27.90
N THR A 452 -26.97 29.76 -29.02
CA THR A 452 -28.02 30.06 -29.99
C THR A 452 -27.84 29.11 -31.18
N ALA A 453 -28.97 28.59 -31.66
CA ALA A 453 -29.16 27.71 -32.79
C ALA A 453 -29.23 26.20 -32.52
N ALA A 454 -30.46 25.70 -32.73
CA ALA A 454 -30.85 24.42 -33.32
C ALA A 454 -31.55 23.40 -32.42
N GLY A 455 -32.87 23.35 -32.58
CA GLY A 455 -33.51 22.10 -33.00
C GLY A 455 -34.09 21.21 -31.92
N SER A 456 -35.30 21.55 -31.47
CA SER A 456 -36.26 20.62 -30.86
C SER A 456 -36.37 19.32 -31.65
N ARG A 457 -36.00 18.18 -31.03
CA ARG A 457 -36.59 16.86 -31.33
C ARG A 457 -36.70 16.00 -30.07
N SER A 458 -37.95 15.76 -29.69
CA SER A 458 -38.41 14.71 -28.78
C SER A 458 -37.82 13.34 -29.16
N ARG A 459 -37.27 12.60 -28.19
CA ARG A 459 -36.89 11.19 -28.34
C ARG A 459 -37.87 10.31 -27.59
N SER A 460 -38.72 9.64 -28.36
CA SER A 460 -39.49 8.47 -27.95
C SER A 460 -38.59 7.23 -27.97
N TYR A 461 -38.82 6.35 -26.99
CA TYR A 461 -38.19 5.05 -26.84
C TYR A 461 -38.70 4.08 -27.92
N ALA A 462 -37.80 3.41 -28.64
CA ALA A 462 -38.15 2.25 -29.46
C ALA A 462 -37.15 1.12 -29.22
N LYS A 463 -37.71 -0.08 -29.13
CA LYS A 463 -37.13 -1.34 -28.69
C LYS A 463 -36.62 -2.14 -29.90
N ASN A 464 -35.54 -2.89 -29.66
CA ASN A 464 -35.23 -4.24 -30.19
C ASN A 464 -34.25 -4.43 -31.39
N THR A 465 -33.36 -5.41 -31.14
CA THR A 465 -32.78 -6.44 -32.04
C THR A 465 -31.74 -6.11 -33.12
N GLY A 466 -30.50 -6.59 -32.90
CA GLY A 466 -29.88 -7.64 -33.73
C GLY A 466 -29.05 -7.28 -34.98
N ARG A 467 -27.74 -7.57 -34.89
CA ARG A 467 -26.73 -7.93 -35.94
C ARG A 467 -25.95 -6.84 -36.72
N SER A 468 -24.65 -6.80 -36.37
CA SER A 468 -23.42 -6.75 -37.21
C SER A 468 -23.37 -5.93 -38.51
N ALA A 469 -22.59 -4.84 -38.50
CA ALA A 469 -21.77 -4.38 -39.64
C ALA A 469 -20.62 -3.47 -39.13
N LYS A 470 -19.55 -3.41 -39.92
CA LYS A 470 -18.17 -2.92 -39.64
C LYS A 470 -18.08 -1.45 -39.18
N PRO A 471 -17.06 -1.05 -38.40
CA PRO A 471 -16.85 0.36 -38.04
C PRO A 471 -16.32 1.17 -39.22
N GLU A 472 -17.02 2.25 -39.56
CA GLU A 472 -16.56 3.28 -40.50
C GLU A 472 -15.45 4.11 -39.86
N ILE A 473 -14.33 4.25 -40.58
CA ILE A 473 -13.18 5.07 -40.16
C ILE A 473 -13.58 6.55 -40.34
N PRO A 474 -13.48 7.40 -39.29
CA PRO A 474 -13.76 8.82 -39.42
C PRO A 474 -12.74 9.50 -40.34
N ILE A 475 -13.23 10.19 -41.36
CA ILE A 475 -12.45 11.09 -42.21
C ILE A 475 -12.00 12.25 -41.34
N VAL A 476 -10.69 12.31 -41.05
CA VAL A 476 -10.06 13.45 -40.39
C VAL A 476 -10.21 14.66 -41.32
N LEU A 477 -10.88 15.70 -40.84
CA LEU A 477 -10.82 17.04 -41.41
C LEU A 477 -9.44 17.60 -41.10
N ASP A 478 -8.71 17.97 -42.15
CA ASP A 478 -7.38 18.54 -42.08
C ASP A 478 -7.48 20.02 -41.67
N ASP A 479 -7.17 20.31 -40.40
CA ASP A 479 -7.01 21.68 -39.90
C ASP A 479 -5.64 22.19 -40.38
N GLY A 480 -5.66 22.79 -41.60
CA GLY A 480 -4.50 23.22 -42.39
C GLY A 480 -3.44 24.05 -41.67
N SER A 481 -2.63 23.38 -40.84
CA SER A 481 -1.51 23.93 -40.09
C SER A 481 -0.26 23.05 -40.21
N ALA A 482 -0.10 22.36 -41.35
CA ALA A 482 1.14 21.68 -41.68
C ALA A 482 2.12 22.67 -42.35
N GLY A 483 3.19 23.00 -41.65
CA GLY A 483 4.30 23.79 -42.18
C GLY A 483 4.91 23.18 -43.44
N THR A 484 5.39 24.03 -44.33
CA THR A 484 6.03 23.67 -45.59
C THR A 484 7.25 22.76 -45.36
N VAL A 485 7.16 21.51 -45.80
CA VAL A 485 8.27 20.54 -45.79
C VAL A 485 9.22 20.88 -46.93
N SER A 486 10.54 20.85 -46.68
CA SER A 486 11.55 21.17 -47.68
C SER A 486 11.62 20.10 -48.80
N GLU A 487 12.02 20.50 -50.01
CA GLU A 487 12.10 19.59 -51.19
C GLU A 487 12.99 18.35 -50.94
N GLU A 488 14.01 18.47 -50.09
CA GLU A 488 14.91 17.37 -49.73
C GLU A 488 14.22 16.33 -48.82
N GLU A 489 13.39 16.77 -47.89
CA GLU A 489 12.65 15.89 -46.98
C GLU A 489 11.52 15.13 -47.69
N PHE A 490 10.89 15.76 -48.69
CA PHE A 490 9.90 15.11 -49.54
C PHE A 490 10.50 13.98 -50.39
N ALA A 491 11.70 14.20 -50.96
CA ALA A 491 12.43 13.18 -51.70
C ALA A 491 12.84 11.98 -50.81
N ALA A 492 13.26 12.25 -49.58
CA ALA A 492 13.59 11.20 -48.60
C ALA A 492 12.35 10.38 -48.21
N MET A 493 11.20 11.03 -48.05
CA MET A 493 9.93 10.37 -47.71
C MET A 493 9.43 9.48 -48.86
N MET A 494 9.56 9.92 -50.11
CA MET A 494 9.25 9.12 -51.30
C MET A 494 10.15 7.89 -51.44
N LYS A 495 11.44 8.02 -51.11
CA LYS A 495 12.38 6.88 -51.14
C LYS A 495 12.03 5.83 -50.09
N LYS A 496 11.72 6.25 -48.85
CA LYS A 496 11.23 5.34 -47.79
C LYS A 496 9.90 4.67 -48.15
N ALA A 497 8.98 5.38 -48.78
CA ALA A 497 7.71 4.80 -49.23
C ALA A 497 7.91 3.74 -50.32
N ALA A 498 8.88 3.94 -51.23
CA ALA A 498 9.25 2.97 -52.25
C ALA A 498 9.88 1.70 -51.64
N GLU A 499 10.75 1.83 -50.64
CA GLU A 499 11.33 0.70 -49.91
C GLU A 499 10.28 -0.14 -49.18
N ILE A 500 9.30 0.50 -48.53
CA ILE A 500 8.21 -0.19 -47.84
C ILE A 500 7.33 -0.96 -48.83
N LYS A 501 7.04 -0.38 -50.00
CA LYS A 501 6.30 -1.09 -51.07
C LYS A 501 7.10 -2.25 -51.67
N ALA A 502 8.41 -2.10 -51.81
CA ALA A 502 9.28 -3.17 -52.31
C ALA A 502 9.37 -4.35 -51.33
N ASN A 503 9.47 -4.09 -50.03
CA ASN A 503 9.48 -5.13 -48.99
C ASN A 503 8.14 -5.87 -48.89
N LYS A 504 7.00 -5.18 -49.08
CA LYS A 504 5.68 -5.84 -49.12
C LYS A 504 5.49 -6.77 -50.32
N LYS A 505 6.16 -6.51 -51.45
CA LYS A 505 6.09 -7.37 -52.66
C LYS A 505 6.97 -8.64 -52.57
N LYS A 506 7.99 -8.66 -51.70
CA LYS A 506 8.84 -9.84 -51.47
C LYS A 506 8.28 -10.85 -50.47
N GLY A 507 7.28 -10.48 -49.67
CA GLY A 507 6.69 -11.34 -48.62
C GLY A 507 5.55 -12.26 -49.06
N VAL A 508 5.15 -12.27 -50.35
CA VAL A 508 4.01 -13.06 -50.84
C VAL A 508 4.44 -13.95 -52.01
N SER A 509 5.34 -14.89 -51.76
CA SER A 509 5.56 -16.04 -52.64
C SER A 509 6.30 -17.15 -51.89
N GLN A 510 5.60 -17.91 -51.06
CA GLN A 510 5.86 -19.34 -50.79
C GLN A 510 4.84 -19.88 -49.78
N ALA A 511 3.85 -20.59 -50.29
CA ALA A 511 3.22 -21.72 -49.60
C ALA A 511 2.77 -22.69 -50.70
N PRO A 512 3.23 -23.96 -50.72
CA PRO A 512 2.46 -25.01 -51.34
C PRO A 512 1.19 -25.31 -50.56
#